data_AF-A0A966V3L2-F1
#
_entry.id   AF-A0A966V3L2-F1
#
_cell.length_a   1.000
_cell.length_b   1.000
_cell.length_c   1.000
_cell.angle_alpha   90.00
_cell.angle_beta   90.00
_cell.angle_gamma   90.00
#
_symmetry.space_group_name_H-M   'P 1'
#
loop_
_entity.id
_entity.type
_entity.pdbx_description
1 polymer ?
#
loop_
_entity_poly.entity_id
_entity_poly.type
_entity_poly.pdbx_seq_one_letter_code
_entity_poly.pdbx_strand_id
1 'polypeptide(L)'
;MIQLTLLYDGGCPLCLREVRFLERRDRRLHADEPRLGFVDIDTPGYRAEDHGGIRYREAMGRIHGIAADGTVLRDVAVFRQAYALVGLGWLYAPTTWPLLADVVNGLYQLWAAGRLRLTGRPSLEQLCALQGGRCAEKAETPGDRGIPSGADAPSAKDSTKAVPLPMG
;
A
#
# COMPACT_ATOMS: atom_id res chain seq x y z
N MET A 1 -3.25 -20.92 8.04
CA MET A 1 -3.76 -19.55 8.07
C MET A 1 -3.09 -18.80 6.94
N ILE A 2 -3.66 -17.69 6.50
CA ILE A 2 -3.02 -16.85 5.48
C ILE A 2 -1.67 -16.35 6.02
N GLN A 3 -0.59 -16.68 5.31
CA GLN A 3 0.77 -16.28 5.64
C GLN A 3 1.20 -15.02 4.88
N LEU A 4 0.61 -14.78 3.71
CA LEU A 4 0.89 -13.63 2.87
C LEU A 4 -0.36 -13.21 2.10
N THR A 5 -0.73 -11.94 2.20
CA THR A 5 -1.79 -11.33 1.40
C THR A 5 -1.18 -10.48 0.28
N LEU A 6 -1.45 -10.81 -0.98
CA LEU A 6 -0.95 -10.06 -2.14
C LEU A 6 -1.95 -8.97 -2.53
N LEU A 7 -1.45 -7.73 -2.62
CA LEU A 7 -2.20 -6.61 -3.19
C LEU A 7 -1.90 -6.57 -4.68
N TYR A 8 -2.92 -6.83 -5.49
CA TYR A 8 -2.77 -6.95 -6.93
C TYR A 8 -3.77 -6.08 -7.68
N ASP A 9 -3.46 -5.87 -8.94
CA ASP A 9 -4.16 -4.95 -9.82
C ASP A 9 -5.07 -5.73 -10.78
N GLY A 10 -6.38 -5.81 -10.50
CA GLY A 10 -7.31 -6.75 -11.14
C GLY A 10 -7.58 -6.53 -12.62
N GLY A 11 -7.58 -5.28 -13.08
CA GLY A 11 -7.67 -4.97 -14.52
C GLY A 11 -6.32 -5.02 -15.26
N CYS A 12 -5.21 -5.45 -14.62
CA CYS A 12 -3.96 -5.73 -15.31
C CYS A 12 -3.95 -7.21 -15.71
N PRO A 13 -4.08 -7.57 -17.00
CA PRO A 13 -4.22 -8.98 -17.40
C PRO A 13 -3.02 -9.86 -16.99
N LEU A 14 -1.82 -9.28 -16.94
CA LEU A 14 -0.61 -9.97 -16.49
C LEU A 14 -0.63 -10.24 -14.99
N CYS A 15 -1.00 -9.24 -14.17
CA CYS A 15 -1.17 -9.42 -12.73
C CYS A 15 -2.25 -10.45 -12.42
N LEU A 16 -3.38 -10.39 -13.12
CA LEU A 16 -4.49 -11.31 -12.94
C LEU A 16 -4.13 -12.75 -13.31
N ARG A 17 -3.36 -12.94 -14.39
CA ARG A 17 -2.85 -14.26 -14.79
C ARG A 17 -1.96 -14.86 -13.69
N GLU A 18 -1.08 -14.03 -13.15
CA GLU A 18 -0.14 -14.40 -12.09
C GLU A 18 -0.87 -14.81 -10.80
N VAL A 19 -1.77 -13.95 -10.31
CA VAL A 19 -2.57 -14.21 -9.11
C VAL A 19 -3.42 -15.47 -9.26
N ARG A 20 -4.10 -15.65 -10.40
CA ARG A 20 -4.88 -16.86 -10.65
C ARG A 20 -4.02 -18.12 -10.69
N PHE A 21 -2.77 -18.03 -11.15
CA PHE A 21 -1.84 -19.14 -11.10
C PHE A 21 -1.47 -19.49 -9.66
N LEU A 22 -1.06 -18.48 -8.87
CA LEU A 22 -0.72 -18.64 -7.46
C LEU A 22 -1.89 -19.19 -6.65
N GLU A 23 -3.08 -18.63 -6.81
CA GLU A 23 -4.31 -19.06 -6.13
C GLU A 23 -4.63 -20.53 -6.43
N ARG A 24 -4.63 -20.94 -7.71
CA ARG A 24 -4.87 -22.35 -8.09
C ARG A 24 -3.83 -23.29 -7.52
N ARG A 25 -2.56 -22.86 -7.46
CA ARG A 25 -1.47 -23.68 -6.92
C ARG A 25 -1.57 -23.80 -5.41
N ASP A 26 -1.88 -22.70 -4.72
CA ASP A 26 -2.08 -22.64 -3.27
C ASP A 26 -3.21 -23.57 -2.85
N ARG A 27 -4.40 -23.46 -3.47
CA ARG A 27 -5.53 -24.36 -3.18
C ARG A 27 -5.24 -25.83 -3.45
N ARG A 28 -4.35 -26.15 -4.40
CA ARG A 28 -3.94 -27.54 -4.68
C ARG A 28 -3.00 -28.10 -3.62
N LEU A 29 -2.16 -27.27 -3.01
CA LEU A 29 -1.19 -27.69 -1.99
C LEU A 29 -1.75 -27.60 -0.57
N HIS A 30 -2.59 -26.61 -0.33
CA HIS A 30 -3.10 -26.23 0.98
C HIS A 30 -4.63 -26.11 0.90
N ALA A 31 -5.30 -27.20 0.50
CA ALA A 31 -6.73 -27.23 0.23
C ALA A 31 -7.59 -26.85 1.45
N ASP A 32 -7.21 -27.35 2.63
CA ASP A 32 -7.93 -27.12 3.88
C ASP A 32 -7.52 -25.81 4.56
N GLU A 33 -6.30 -25.33 4.27
CA GLU A 33 -5.70 -24.20 4.97
C GLU A 33 -4.86 -23.33 4.02
N PRO A 34 -5.50 -22.49 3.19
CA PRO A 34 -4.80 -21.62 2.25
C PRO A 34 -3.71 -20.79 2.92
N ARG A 35 -2.59 -20.59 2.22
CA ARG A 35 -1.47 -19.78 2.71
C ARG A 35 -1.42 -18.40 2.06
N LEU A 36 -2.04 -18.23 0.90
CA LEU A 36 -2.07 -16.97 0.18
C LEU A 36 -3.45 -16.31 0.23
N GLY A 37 -3.46 -15.04 0.61
CA GLY A 37 -4.60 -14.13 0.46
C GLY A 37 -4.39 -13.22 -0.75
N PHE A 38 -5.49 -12.73 -1.32
CA PHE A 38 -5.44 -11.87 -2.51
C PHE A 38 -6.43 -10.71 -2.36
N VAL A 39 -5.95 -9.49 -2.57
CA VAL A 39 -6.75 -8.26 -2.49
C VAL A 39 -6.62 -7.53 -3.82
N ASP A 40 -7.73 -7.35 -4.51
CA ASP A 40 -7.78 -6.56 -5.75
C ASP A 40 -7.90 -5.07 -5.40
N ILE A 41 -6.84 -4.32 -5.67
CA ILE A 41 -6.77 -2.88 -5.38
C ILE A 41 -7.62 -2.05 -6.34
N ASP A 42 -7.99 -2.59 -7.51
CA ASP A 42 -8.81 -1.91 -8.51
C ASP A 42 -10.31 -1.92 -8.14
N THR A 43 -10.67 -2.61 -7.06
CA THR A 43 -12.04 -2.65 -6.55
C THR A 43 -12.43 -1.28 -5.96
N PRO A 44 -13.66 -0.76 -6.22
CA PRO A 44 -14.12 0.52 -5.67
C PRO A 44 -14.09 0.64 -4.15
N GLY A 45 -14.13 -0.49 -3.43
CA GLY A 45 -14.10 -0.56 -1.96
C GLY A 45 -12.73 -0.74 -1.33
N TYR A 46 -11.62 -0.60 -2.08
CA TYR A 46 -10.28 -0.72 -1.50
C TYR A 46 -10.01 0.39 -0.49
N ARG A 47 -9.61 0.01 0.73
CA ARG A 47 -9.30 0.92 1.84
C ARG A 47 -7.89 0.68 2.37
N ALA A 48 -7.07 1.73 2.44
CA ALA A 48 -5.67 1.61 2.85
C ALA A 48 -5.54 1.13 4.31
N GLU A 49 -6.45 1.58 5.18
CA GLU A 49 -6.48 1.24 6.61
C GLU A 49 -6.59 -0.26 6.86
N ASP A 50 -7.28 -0.98 5.98
CA ASP A 50 -7.52 -2.42 6.09
C ASP A 50 -6.31 -3.23 5.56
N HIS A 51 -5.34 -2.55 4.94
CA HIS A 51 -4.23 -3.15 4.18
C HIS A 51 -2.88 -2.49 4.49
N GLY A 52 -2.57 -2.32 5.78
CA GLY A 52 -1.26 -1.86 6.23
C GLY A 52 -0.95 -0.40 5.90
N GLY A 53 -1.97 0.43 5.67
CA GLY A 53 -1.83 1.84 5.30
C GLY A 53 -1.37 2.06 3.86
N ILE A 54 -1.33 1.01 3.05
CA ILE A 54 -0.89 1.09 1.65
C ILE A 54 -1.99 1.78 0.85
N ARG A 55 -1.69 2.98 0.34
CA ARG A 55 -2.67 3.77 -0.42
C ARG A 55 -2.78 3.25 -1.84
N TYR A 56 -3.93 3.50 -2.48
CA TYR A 56 -4.19 3.04 -3.84
C TYR A 56 -3.08 3.47 -4.83
N ARG A 57 -2.62 4.73 -4.75
CA ARG A 57 -1.51 5.23 -5.57
C ARG A 57 -0.22 4.42 -5.35
N GLU A 58 0.08 4.05 -4.11
CA GLU A 58 1.27 3.27 -3.76
C GLU A 58 1.16 1.83 -4.29
N ALA A 59 0.03 1.16 -4.06
CA ALA A 59 -0.23 -0.20 -4.53
C ALA A 59 -0.32 -0.30 -6.07
N MET A 60 -0.74 0.78 -6.73
CA MET A 60 -0.70 0.86 -8.19
C MET A 60 0.71 1.08 -8.74
N GLY A 61 1.61 1.70 -7.97
CA GLY A 61 2.98 1.97 -8.39
C GLY A 61 3.89 0.75 -8.36
N ARG A 62 3.68 -0.18 -7.42
CA ARG A 62 4.48 -1.40 -7.25
C ARG A 62 3.67 -2.47 -6.51
N ILE A 63 4.11 -3.72 -6.57
CA ILE A 63 3.44 -4.82 -5.85
C ILE A 63 3.77 -4.76 -4.36
N HIS A 64 2.77 -5.08 -3.54
CA HIS A 64 2.91 -5.23 -2.10
C HIS A 64 2.37 -6.58 -1.65
N GLY A 65 2.98 -7.10 -0.60
CA GLY A 65 2.52 -8.28 0.12
C GLY A 65 2.50 -7.97 1.62
N ILE A 66 1.44 -8.37 2.32
CA ILE A 66 1.32 -8.19 3.77
C ILE A 66 1.48 -9.57 4.40
N ALA A 67 2.55 -9.77 5.15
CA ALA A 67 2.80 -11.00 5.88
C ALA A 67 1.86 -11.11 7.10
N ALA A 68 1.70 -12.32 7.64
CA ALA A 68 0.80 -12.57 8.77
C ALA A 68 1.16 -11.78 10.06
N ASP A 69 2.41 -11.37 10.20
CA ASP A 69 2.90 -10.54 11.31
C ASP A 69 2.70 -9.02 11.05
N GLY A 70 2.11 -8.65 9.91
CA GLY A 70 1.94 -7.27 9.47
C GLY A 70 3.12 -6.69 8.68
N THR A 71 4.20 -7.45 8.47
CA THR A 71 5.35 -6.99 7.69
C THR A 71 4.96 -6.75 6.23
N VAL A 72 5.27 -5.55 5.71
CA VAL A 72 5.00 -5.18 4.32
C VAL A 72 6.20 -5.52 3.44
N LEU A 73 6.01 -6.49 2.55
CA LEU A 73 6.93 -6.84 1.47
C LEU A 73 6.61 -6.02 0.21
N ARG A 74 7.64 -5.74 -0.59
CA ARG A 74 7.52 -4.96 -1.83
C ARG A 74 8.33 -5.60 -2.96
N ASP A 75 7.93 -5.33 -4.20
CA ASP A 75 8.62 -5.79 -5.43
C ASP A 75 8.86 -7.31 -5.44
N VAL A 76 10.08 -7.71 -5.81
CA VAL A 76 10.52 -9.10 -5.94
C VAL A 76 10.42 -9.87 -4.62
N ALA A 77 10.48 -9.19 -3.47
CA ALA A 77 10.31 -9.85 -2.17
C ALA A 77 8.90 -10.45 -2.01
N VAL A 78 7.87 -9.82 -2.59
CA VAL A 78 6.51 -10.36 -2.59
C VAL A 78 6.46 -11.67 -3.37
N PHE A 79 7.04 -11.68 -4.57
CA PHE A 79 7.07 -12.90 -5.40
C PHE A 79 7.91 -14.01 -4.78
N ARG A 80 9.07 -13.69 -4.18
CA ARG A 80 9.88 -14.68 -3.44
C ARG A 80 9.06 -15.38 -2.38
N GLN A 81 8.36 -14.62 -1.55
CA GLN A 81 7.56 -15.17 -0.47
C GLN A 81 6.35 -15.95 -1.00
N ALA A 82 5.64 -15.41 -2.00
CA ALA A 82 4.47 -16.08 -2.59
C ALA A 82 4.86 -17.42 -3.23
N TYR A 83 5.93 -17.45 -4.03
CA TYR A 83 6.42 -18.66 -4.68
C TYR A 83 6.98 -19.67 -3.68
N ALA A 84 7.61 -19.23 -2.60
CA ALA A 84 8.03 -20.12 -1.52
C ALA A 84 6.83 -20.83 -0.88
N LEU A 85 5.75 -20.11 -0.59
CA LEU A 85 4.54 -20.66 0.02
C LEU A 85 3.82 -21.69 -0.87
N VAL A 86 3.92 -21.56 -2.20
CA VAL A 86 3.37 -22.53 -3.16
C VAL A 86 4.37 -23.57 -3.66
N GLY A 87 5.48 -23.77 -2.94
CA GLY A 87 6.46 -24.84 -3.20
C GLY A 87 7.35 -24.62 -4.42
N LEU A 88 7.43 -23.39 -4.92
CA LEU A 88 8.23 -22.98 -6.09
C LEU A 88 9.30 -21.94 -5.73
N GLY A 89 9.68 -21.84 -4.45
CA GLY A 89 10.66 -20.86 -3.98
C GLY A 89 12.02 -20.98 -4.68
N TRP A 90 12.39 -22.17 -5.16
CA TRP A 90 13.63 -22.41 -5.91
C TRP A 90 13.72 -21.57 -7.20
N LEU A 91 12.58 -21.21 -7.82
CA LEU A 91 12.55 -20.37 -9.02
C LEU A 91 13.03 -18.94 -8.73
N TYR A 92 12.72 -18.43 -7.54
CA TYR A 92 13.09 -17.10 -7.11
C TYR A 92 14.34 -17.06 -6.22
N ALA A 93 14.86 -18.22 -5.80
CA ALA A 93 16.05 -18.32 -4.96
C ALA A 93 17.29 -17.61 -5.55
N PRO A 94 17.61 -17.69 -6.87
CA PRO A 94 18.76 -16.97 -7.42
C PRO A 94 18.68 -15.45 -7.23
N THR A 95 17.47 -14.90 -7.17
CA THR A 95 17.28 -13.45 -7.06
C THR A 95 17.76 -12.89 -5.70
N THR A 96 18.04 -13.73 -4.71
CA THR A 96 18.59 -13.29 -3.41
C THR A 96 20.08 -12.98 -3.45
N TRP A 97 20.81 -13.37 -4.51
CA TRP A 97 22.21 -12.99 -4.65
C TRP A 97 22.34 -11.47 -4.80
N PRO A 98 23.24 -10.80 -4.05
CA PRO A 98 23.28 -9.35 -3.96
C PRO A 98 23.43 -8.67 -5.33
N LEU A 99 24.29 -9.21 -6.21
CA LEU A 99 24.47 -8.68 -7.56
C LEU A 99 23.24 -8.85 -8.46
N LEU A 100 22.50 -9.95 -8.31
CA LEU A 100 21.32 -10.21 -9.11
C LEU A 100 20.08 -9.51 -8.54
N ALA A 101 20.01 -9.34 -7.22
CA ALA A 101 18.91 -8.69 -6.53
C ALA A 101 18.69 -7.27 -7.04
N ASP A 102 19.76 -6.48 -7.15
CA ASP A 102 19.67 -5.09 -7.62
C ASP A 102 19.22 -5.01 -9.09
N VAL A 103 19.74 -5.89 -9.94
CA VAL A 103 19.35 -5.97 -11.35
C VAL A 103 17.87 -6.35 -11.51
N VAL A 104 17.41 -7.37 -10.79
CA VAL A 104 16.02 -7.85 -10.88
C VAL A 104 15.07 -6.81 -10.30
N ASN A 105 15.44 -6.14 -9.20
CA ASN A 105 14.65 -5.04 -8.65
C ASN A 105 14.55 -3.88 -9.64
N GLY A 106 15.66 -3.49 -10.29
CA GLY A 106 15.66 -2.45 -11.33
C GLY A 106 14.76 -2.81 -12.52
N LEU A 107 14.86 -4.04 -13.02
CA LEU A 107 14.00 -4.54 -14.08
C LEU A 107 12.52 -4.53 -13.67
N TYR A 108 12.23 -4.92 -12.44
CA TYR A 108 10.88 -4.89 -11.89
C TYR A 108 10.31 -3.46 -11.88
N GLN A 109 11.10 -2.46 -11.46
CA GLN A 109 10.64 -1.07 -11.44
C GLN A 109 10.34 -0.53 -12.84
N LEU A 110 11.16 -0.88 -13.84
CA LEU A 110 10.89 -0.52 -15.24
C LEU A 110 9.58 -1.12 -15.73
N TRP A 111 9.35 -2.41 -15.41
CA TRP A 111 8.09 -3.07 -15.72
C TRP A 111 6.92 -2.40 -15.01
N ALA A 112 7.02 -2.12 -13.71
CA ALA A 112 5.95 -1.53 -12.92
C ALA A 112 5.56 -0.13 -13.45
N ALA A 113 6.55 0.70 -13.80
CA ALA A 113 6.32 2.00 -14.43
C ALA A 113 5.70 1.88 -15.84
N GLY A 114 6.07 0.85 -16.60
CA GLY A 114 5.58 0.61 -17.95
C GLY A 114 4.23 -0.12 -18.03
N ARG A 115 3.82 -0.84 -16.96
CA ARG A 115 2.76 -1.86 -17.04
C ARG A 115 1.44 -1.29 -17.52
N LEU A 116 1.05 -0.10 -17.03
CA LEU A 116 -0.22 0.50 -17.40
C LEU A 116 -0.31 0.74 -18.91
N ARG A 117 0.76 1.31 -19.50
CA ARG A 117 0.82 1.53 -20.95
C ARG A 117 0.86 0.22 -21.73
N LEU A 118 1.66 -0.74 -21.27
CA LEU A 118 1.84 -2.03 -21.93
C LEU A 118 0.57 -2.88 -21.92
N THR A 119 -0.27 -2.75 -20.90
CA THR A 119 -1.52 -3.51 -20.77
C THR A 119 -2.76 -2.74 -21.25
N GLY A 120 -2.59 -1.61 -21.94
CA GLY A 120 -3.71 -0.79 -22.44
C GLY A 120 -4.55 -0.15 -21.33
N ARG A 121 -3.99 0.00 -20.13
CA ARG A 121 -4.62 0.60 -18.97
C ARG A 121 -4.54 2.14 -19.06
N PRO A 122 -5.56 2.87 -18.55
CA PRO A 122 -5.46 4.32 -18.36
C PRO A 122 -4.26 4.67 -17.48
N SER A 123 -3.79 5.91 -17.59
CA SER A 123 -2.73 6.41 -16.71
C SER A 123 -3.16 6.38 -15.25
N LEU A 124 -2.19 6.36 -14.33
CA LEU A 124 -2.51 6.37 -12.90
C LEU A 124 -3.42 7.54 -12.55
N GLU A 125 -3.15 8.75 -13.06
CA GLU A 125 -3.99 9.93 -12.82
C GLU A 125 -5.44 9.75 -13.32
N GLN A 126 -5.65 9.10 -14.45
CA GLN A 126 -6.99 8.80 -14.96
C GLN A 126 -7.70 7.79 -14.05
N LEU A 127 -7.01 6.73 -13.63
CA LEU A 127 -7.55 5.74 -12.69
C LEU A 127 -7.92 6.41 -11.36
N CYS A 128 -7.06 7.30 -10.85
CA CYS A 128 -7.31 8.09 -9.67
C CYS A 128 -8.57 8.95 -9.78
N ALA A 129 -8.79 9.60 -10.92
CA ALA A 129 -9.97 10.41 -11.18
C ALA A 129 -11.26 9.55 -11.25
N LEU A 130 -11.21 8.43 -11.97
CA LEU A 130 -12.33 7.48 -12.10
C LEU A 130 -12.77 6.89 -10.76
N GLN A 131 -11.80 6.69 -9.87
CA GLN A 131 -12.01 6.12 -8.55
C GLN A 131 -12.46 7.16 -7.51
N GLY A 132 -12.90 8.35 -7.93
CA GLY A 132 -13.42 9.40 -7.03
C GLY A 132 -12.32 10.17 -6.30
N GLY A 133 -11.12 10.26 -6.88
CA GLY A 133 -10.00 10.98 -6.27
C GLY A 133 -9.24 10.21 -5.19
N ARG A 134 -9.31 8.86 -5.17
CA ARG A 134 -8.62 8.01 -4.17
C ARG A 134 -7.09 8.11 -4.14
N CYS A 135 -6.50 8.81 -5.11
CA CYS A 135 -5.06 9.14 -5.09
C CYS A 135 -4.75 10.55 -4.61
N ALA A 136 -5.77 11.33 -4.23
CA ALA A 136 -5.59 12.61 -3.59
C ALA A 136 -5.03 12.37 -2.19
N GLU A 137 -3.72 12.38 -2.07
CA GLU A 137 -3.08 12.62 -0.79
C GLU A 137 -2.85 14.12 -0.62
N LYS A 138 -3.26 14.65 0.52
CA LYS A 138 -2.36 15.59 1.18
C LYS A 138 -1.16 14.79 1.64
N ALA A 139 -0.07 14.88 0.88
CA ALA A 139 1.25 14.67 1.44
C ALA A 139 1.49 15.81 2.42
N GLU A 140 1.22 15.58 3.71
CA GLU A 140 1.62 16.54 4.73
C GLU A 140 3.14 16.39 4.88
N THR A 141 3.88 17.31 4.25
CA THR A 141 5.31 17.48 4.45
C THR A 141 5.53 17.84 5.92
N PRO A 142 6.30 17.07 6.72
CA PRO A 142 6.66 17.48 8.07
C PRO A 142 7.76 18.54 7.93
N GLY A 143 7.36 19.80 7.74
CA GLY A 143 8.31 20.85 7.44
C GLY A 143 7.74 22.25 7.26
N ASP A 144 6.61 22.60 7.88
CA ASP A 144 6.25 24.01 8.07
C ASP A 144 5.47 24.20 9.37
N ARG A 145 6.17 24.01 10.49
CA ARG A 145 5.79 24.72 11.72
C ARG A 145 6.28 26.15 11.56
N GLY A 146 5.44 26.97 10.95
CA GLY A 146 5.57 28.41 11.02
C GLY A 146 5.79 28.83 12.47
N ILE A 147 6.93 29.45 12.73
CA ILE A 147 7.25 30.12 13.97
C ILE A 147 6.23 31.27 14.13
N PRO A 148 5.40 31.32 15.18
CA PRO A 148 4.70 32.55 15.49
C PRO A 148 5.73 33.59 15.96
N SER A 149 6.02 34.55 15.07
CA SER A 149 6.75 35.77 15.41
C SER A 149 5.96 36.53 16.46
N GLY A 150 6.56 36.71 17.65
CA GLY A 150 5.97 37.49 18.74
C GLY A 150 6.02 38.99 18.47
N ALA A 151 4.91 39.65 18.83
CA ALA A 151 4.69 41.06 19.17
C ALA A 151 3.16 41.21 19.06
N ASP A 152 2.37 41.46 20.10
CA ASP A 152 2.47 42.57 21.05
C ASP A 152 1.77 42.22 22.38
N ALA A 153 2.36 42.66 23.48
CA ALA A 153 1.64 43.03 24.72
C ALA A 153 1.71 44.56 24.81
N PRO A 154 0.67 45.27 25.30
CA PRO A 154 0.40 45.36 26.75
C PRO A 154 -1.13 45.45 27.01
N SER A 155 -1.73 45.65 28.18
CA SER A 155 -1.35 46.10 29.51
C SER A 155 -2.51 45.70 30.45
N ALA A 156 -2.20 45.35 31.70
CA ALA A 156 -3.17 45.11 32.75
C ALA A 156 -3.80 46.42 33.24
N LYS A 157 -5.13 46.45 33.47
CA LYS A 157 -5.77 47.28 34.50
C LYS A 157 -7.05 46.63 35.05
N ASP A 158 -7.11 46.65 36.39
CA ASP A 158 -8.25 46.71 37.32
C ASP A 158 -9.35 45.64 37.27
N SER A 159 -9.50 44.79 38.29
CA SER A 159 -9.94 45.03 39.69
C SER A 159 -11.46 45.20 39.84
N THR A 160 -12.04 44.22 40.56
CA THR A 160 -13.21 44.34 41.45
C THR A 160 -14.60 44.31 40.80
N LYS A 161 -15.40 43.26 41.04
CA LYS A 161 -16.35 43.14 42.17
C LYS A 161 -17.09 41.79 42.14
N ALA A 162 -17.51 41.36 43.31
CA ALA A 162 -18.08 40.06 43.63
C ALA A 162 -19.64 40.02 43.59
N VAL A 163 -20.15 38.80 43.90
CA VAL A 163 -21.45 38.42 44.53
C VAL A 163 -22.64 38.16 43.54
N PRO A 164 -23.67 37.34 43.88
CA PRO A 164 -23.72 35.86 43.90
C PRO A 164 -24.95 35.26 43.13
N LEU A 165 -25.07 33.92 43.23
CA LEU A 165 -26.24 33.05 42.93
C LEU A 165 -27.62 33.64 43.26
N PRO A 166 -28.69 33.08 42.67
CA PRO A 166 -29.54 32.23 43.51
C PRO A 166 -29.92 30.89 42.89
N MET A 167 -30.15 29.95 43.82
CA MET A 167 -30.79 28.65 43.64
C MET A 167 -32.21 28.79 43.11
N GLY A 168 -32.59 27.88 42.21
CA GLY A 168 -33.97 27.61 41.78
C GLY A 168 -34.02 26.26 41.10
#